data_AF-A0A0F0FLZ6-F1
#
_entry.id   AF-A0A0F0FLZ6-F1
#
_cell.length_a   1.000
_cell.length_b   1.000
_cell.length_c   1.000
_cell.angle_alpha   90.00
_cell.angle_beta   90.00
_cell.angle_gamma   90.00
#
_symmetry.space_group_name_H-M   'P 1'
#
loop_
_entity.id
_entity.type
_entity.pdbx_description
1 polymer ?
#
loop_
_entity_poly.entity_id
_entity_poly.type
_entity_poly.pdbx_seq_one_letter_code
_entity_poly.pdbx_strand_id
1 'polypeptide(L)'
;MSVLSWPSIAFYCVFAVCVYYQQLHLRNFRGRSQVFGFVLGLSALAGTVTGLAYLGYYGWTVAWWAPLVIFVIGLAASLAGVLVERIVGTLPMSLAAFLGWPVSTYYMFHYMPR
;
A
#
# COMPACT_ATOMS: atom_id res chain seq x y z
N MET A 1 -14.59 13.94 -19.71
CA MET A 1 -13.66 14.28 -18.62
C MET A 1 -13.43 13.01 -17.82
N SER A 2 -12.21 12.49 -17.81
CA SER A 2 -11.87 11.29 -17.04
C SER A 2 -12.05 11.61 -15.55
N VAL A 3 -13.14 11.15 -14.94
CA VAL A 3 -13.43 11.45 -13.54
C VAL A 3 -12.50 10.59 -12.68
N LEU A 4 -11.46 11.18 -12.11
CA LEU A 4 -10.61 10.50 -11.13
C LEU A 4 -11.48 10.12 -9.93
N SER A 5 -11.50 8.85 -9.54
CA SER A 5 -12.18 8.43 -8.32
C SER A 5 -11.29 8.68 -7.11
N TRP A 6 -11.43 9.87 -6.52
CA TRP A 6 -10.76 10.23 -5.26
C TRP A 6 -10.86 9.17 -4.15
N PRO A 7 -11.98 8.42 -3.98
CA PRO A 7 -12.03 7.34 -3.01
C PRO A 7 -11.02 6.22 -3.29
N SER A 8 -10.86 5.82 -4.56
CA SER A 8 -9.89 4.79 -4.96
C SER A 8 -8.45 5.23 -4.65
N ILE A 9 -8.14 6.51 -4.91
CA ILE A 9 -6.82 7.11 -4.62
C ILE A 9 -6.57 7.17 -3.10
N ALA A 10 -7.59 7.51 -2.30
CA ALA A 10 -7.46 7.52 -0.84
C ALA A 10 -7.16 6.12 -0.30
N PHE A 11 -7.83 5.08 -0.80
CA PHE A 11 -7.54 3.69 -0.42
C PHE A 11 -6.17 3.23 -0.92
N TYR A 12 -5.72 3.69 -2.10
CA TYR A 12 -4.35 3.45 -2.57
C TYR A 12 -3.32 4.07 -1.60
N CYS A 13 -3.58 5.25 -1.03
CA CYS A 13 -2.69 5.86 -0.05
C CYS A 13 -2.58 5.01 1.22
N VAL A 14 -3.72 4.53 1.74
CA VAL A 14 -3.74 3.64 2.92
C VAL A 14 -3.00 2.34 2.61
N PHE A 15 -3.25 1.76 1.44
CA PHE A 15 -2.55 0.58 0.94
C PHE A 15 -1.03 0.81 0.86
N ALA A 16 -0.58 1.93 0.27
CA ALA A 16 0.82 2.27 0.13
C ALA A 16 1.51 2.43 1.48
N VAL A 17 0.84 3.04 2.47
CA VAL A 17 1.32 3.13 3.85
C VAL A 17 1.48 1.72 4.45
N CYS A 18 0.47 0.85 4.33
CA CYS A 18 0.55 -0.52 4.84
C CYS A 18 1.69 -1.32 4.21
N VAL A 19 1.80 -1.34 2.88
CA VAL A 19 2.86 -2.09 2.17
C VAL A 19 4.24 -1.54 2.54
N TYR A 20 4.40 -0.22 2.64
CA TYR A 20 5.64 0.41 3.09
C TYR A 20 6.04 -0.06 4.49
N TYR A 21 5.10 -0.11 5.43
CA TYR A 21 5.37 -0.61 6.78
C TYR A 21 5.74 -2.10 6.82
N GLN A 22 5.11 -2.93 6.00
CA GLN A 22 5.49 -4.34 5.91
C GLN A 22 6.93 -4.50 5.40
N GLN A 23 7.32 -3.71 4.39
CA GLN A 23 8.70 -3.71 3.89
C GLN A 23 9.70 -3.20 4.93
N LEU A 24 9.34 -2.15 5.67
CA LEU A 24 10.17 -1.60 6.74
C LEU A 24 10.35 -2.60 7.89
N HIS A 25 9.26 -3.26 8.30
CA HIS A 25 9.32 -4.30 9.34
C HIS A 25 10.18 -5.48 8.88
N LEU A 26 10.08 -5.88 7.62
CA LEU A 26 10.94 -6.93 7.04
C LEU A 26 12.42 -6.55 7.05
N ARG A 27 12.76 -5.31 6.67
CA ARG A 27 14.15 -4.81 6.69
C ARG A 27 14.75 -4.80 8.10
N ASN A 28 13.94 -4.50 9.11
CA ASN A 28 14.37 -4.45 10.51
C ASN A 28 14.25 -5.80 11.23
N PHE A 29 13.75 -6.85 10.57
CA PHE A 29 13.52 -8.14 11.17
C PHE A 29 14.84 -8.90 11.38
N ARG A 30 15.29 -9.01 12.62
CA ARG A 30 16.59 -9.65 13.00
C ARG A 30 16.58 -11.18 12.97
N GLY A 31 15.77 -11.80 12.10
CA GLY A 31 15.81 -13.25 11.87
C GLY A 31 15.38 -14.15 13.04
N ARG A 32 14.64 -13.63 14.04
CA ARG A 32 14.25 -14.41 15.23
C ARG A 32 13.28 -15.57 14.93
N SER A 33 12.51 -15.48 13.85
CA SER A 33 11.61 -16.54 13.35
C SER A 33 11.66 -16.57 11.83
N GLN A 34 12.23 -17.64 11.27
CA GLN A 34 12.38 -17.83 9.83
C GLN A 34 11.01 -17.87 9.11
N VAL A 35 10.02 -18.53 9.72
CA VAL A 35 8.66 -18.65 9.17
C VAL A 35 7.95 -17.30 9.14
N PHE A 36 8.06 -16.52 10.22
CA PHE A 36 7.43 -15.19 10.28
C PHE A 36 8.03 -14.23 9.27
N GLY A 37 9.36 -14.20 9.13
CA GLY A 37 10.04 -13.40 8.11
C GLY A 37 9.63 -13.78 6.68
N PHE A 38 9.46 -15.08 6.41
CA PHE A 38 9.01 -15.56 5.10
C PHE A 38 7.59 -15.13 4.78
N VAL A 39 6.63 -15.32 5.69
CA VAL A 39 5.22 -14.90 5.49
C VAL A 39 5.12 -13.39 5.31
N LEU A 40 5.86 -12.62 6.12
CA LEU A 40 5.91 -11.18 6.00
C LEU A 40 6.50 -10.73 4.66
N GLY A 41 7.54 -11.43 4.18
CA GLY A 41 8.15 -11.16 2.87
C GLY A 41 7.24 -11.49 1.70
N LEU A 42 6.55 -12.62 1.77
CA LEU A 42 5.57 -12.98 0.75
C LEU A 42 4.42 -11.96 0.70
N SER A 43 3.95 -11.49 1.86
CA SER A 43 2.92 -10.46 1.95
C SER A 43 3.39 -9.12 1.39
N ALA A 44 4.60 -8.67 1.74
CA ALA A 44 5.15 -7.42 1.23
C ALA A 44 5.35 -7.49 -0.30
N LEU A 45 5.80 -8.63 -0.81
CA LEU A 45 5.96 -8.86 -2.24
C LEU A 45 4.60 -8.86 -2.94
N ALA A 46 3.62 -9.60 -2.42
CA ALA A 46 2.26 -9.59 -2.95
C ALA A 46 1.69 -8.16 -2.99
N GLY A 47 1.81 -7.41 -1.90
CA GLY A 47 1.43 -5.99 -1.85
C GLY A 47 2.12 -5.15 -2.94
N THR A 48 3.44 -5.28 -3.14
CA THR A 48 4.10 -4.53 -4.22
C THR A 48 3.59 -4.88 -5.61
N VAL A 49 3.42 -6.17 -5.90
CA VAL A 49 2.91 -6.64 -7.20
C VAL A 49 1.49 -6.14 -7.42
N THR A 50 0.63 -6.19 -6.40
CA THR A 50 -0.73 -5.67 -6.47
C THR A 50 -0.76 -4.15 -6.69
N GLY A 51 0.11 -3.40 -6.03
CA GLY A 51 0.21 -1.95 -6.23
C GLY A 51 0.63 -1.58 -7.64
N LEU A 52 1.62 -2.27 -8.20
CA LEU A 52 2.06 -2.09 -9.59
C LEU A 52 0.97 -2.51 -10.59
N ALA A 53 0.31 -3.64 -10.35
CA ALA A 53 -0.80 -4.10 -11.19
C ALA A 53 -1.96 -3.10 -11.21
N TYR A 54 -2.32 -2.53 -10.05
CA TYR A 54 -3.34 -1.49 -9.96
C TYR A 54 -2.94 -0.23 -10.74
N LEU A 55 -1.70 0.25 -10.59
CA LEU A 55 -1.20 1.41 -11.34
C LEU A 55 -1.25 1.17 -12.85
N GLY A 56 -0.80 0.00 -13.31
CA GLY A 56 -0.87 -0.37 -14.72
C GLY A 56 -2.31 -0.42 -15.23
N TYR A 57 -3.21 -1.05 -14.48
CA TYR A 57 -4.62 -1.16 -14.83
C TYR A 57 -5.32 0.21 -14.86
N TYR A 58 -5.08 1.07 -13.87
CA TYR A 58 -5.63 2.43 -13.81
C TYR A 58 -5.11 3.32 -14.95
N GLY A 59 -3.84 3.15 -15.32
CA GLY A 59 -3.25 3.85 -16.47
C GLY A 59 -3.88 3.45 -17.79
N TRP A 60 -4.19 2.16 -17.93
CA TRP A 60 -4.82 1.60 -19.12
C TRP A 60 -6.28 2.03 -19.27
N THR A 61 -7.06 2.06 -18.17
CA THR A 61 -8.50 2.33 -18.23
C THR A 61 -8.86 3.82 -18.16
N VAL A 62 -8.13 4.61 -17.36
CA VAL A 62 -8.51 6.02 -17.09
C VAL A 62 -7.66 7.00 -17.88
N ALA A 63 -6.34 6.97 -17.65
CA ALA A 63 -5.38 7.85 -18.30
C ALA A 63 -3.95 7.43 -17.99
N TRP A 64 -3.08 7.43 -19.00
CA TRP A 64 -1.66 7.04 -18.88
C TRP A 64 -0.85 7.87 -17.87
N TRP A 65 -1.24 9.13 -17.62
CA TRP A 65 -0.57 10.00 -16.65
C TRP A 65 -1.04 9.80 -15.20
N ALA A 66 -2.24 9.24 -14.99
CA ALA A 66 -2.84 9.11 -13.66
C ALA A 66 -2.03 8.20 -12.71
N PRO A 67 -1.44 7.07 -13.14
CA PRO A 67 -0.59 6.24 -12.28
C PRO A 67 0.59 7.01 -11.69
N LEU A 68 1.21 7.91 -12.46
CA LEU A 68 2.32 8.72 -11.97
C LEU A 68 1.88 9.62 -10.81
N VAL A 69 0.70 10.24 -10.94
CA VAL A 69 0.13 11.10 -9.90
C VAL A 69 -0.25 10.29 -8.66
N ILE A 70 -0.93 9.17 -8.84
CA ILE A 70 -1.34 8.27 -7.74
C ILE A 70 -0.11 7.75 -6.99
N PHE A 71 0.95 7.39 -7.72
CA PHE A 71 2.21 6.94 -7.12
C PHE A 71 2.87 8.05 -6.28
N VAL A 72 2.96 9.28 -6.79
CA VAL A 72 3.54 10.42 -6.06
C VAL A 72 2.72 10.73 -4.80
N ILE A 73 1.39 10.71 -4.88
CA ILE A 73 0.51 10.93 -3.72
C ILE A 73 0.68 9.80 -2.70
N GLY A 74 0.72 8.54 -3.14
CA GLY A 74 0.95 7.40 -2.26
C GLY A 74 2.30 7.45 -1.53
N LEU A 75 3.33 7.95 -2.21
CA LEU A 75 4.66 8.17 -1.62
C LEU A 75 4.65 9.31 -0.60
N ALA A 76 3.96 10.42 -0.89
CA ALA A 76 3.75 11.48 0.09
C ALA A 76 2.96 10.98 1.32
N ALA A 77 1.95 10.13 1.10
CA ALA A 77 1.16 9.53 2.17
C ALA A 77 1.98 8.55 3.03
N SER A 78 2.89 7.76 2.44
CA SER A 78 3.77 6.86 3.21
C SER A 78 4.73 7.63 4.11
N LEU A 79 5.23 8.79 3.66
CA LEU A 79 6.00 9.72 4.50
C LEU A 79 5.19 10.26 5.67
N ALA A 80 3.93 10.66 5.43
CA ALA A 80 3.01 11.06 6.50
C ALA A 80 2.73 9.89 7.47
N GLY A 81 2.68 8.66 6.95
CA GLY A 81 2.57 7.45 7.73
C GLY A 81 3.67 7.32 8.80
N VAL A 82 4.90 7.80 8.54
CA VAL A 82 6.02 7.80 9.52
C VAL A 82 5.69 8.63 10.76
N LEU A 83 4.91 9.70 10.61
CA LEU A 83 4.44 10.48 11.75
C LEU A 83 3.43 9.69 12.60
N VAL A 84 2.59 8.87 11.97
CA VAL A 84 1.62 8.00 12.64
C VAL A 84 2.33 6.88 13.42
N GLU A 85 3.39 6.30 12.87
CA GLU A 85 4.20 5.30 13.58
C GLU A 85 4.79 5.84 14.88
N ARG A 86 5.22 7.11 14.91
CA ARG A 86 5.73 7.73 16.15
C ARG A 86 4.71 7.76 17.27
N ILE A 87 3.41 7.72 16.96
CA ILE A 87 2.31 7.77 17.92
C ILE A 87 1.87 6.36 18.31
N VAL A 88 1.75 5.46 17.33
CA VAL A 88 1.12 4.13 17.50
C VAL A 88 2.14 3.04 17.85
N GLY A 89 3.40 3.19 17.42
CA GLY A 89 4.46 2.20 17.59
C GLY A 89 4.56 1.19 16.45
N THR A 90 5.75 0.60 16.27
CA THR A 90 6.14 -0.26 15.14
C THR A 90 5.37 -1.58 15.04
N LEU A 91 5.09 -2.21 16.18
CA LEU A 91 4.43 -3.52 16.28
C LEU A 91 2.94 -3.51 15.88
N PRO A 92 2.09 -2.66 16.49
CA PRO A 92 0.70 -2.55 16.07
C PRO A 92 0.59 -2.06 14.63
N MET A 93 1.50 -1.22 14.16
CA MET A 93 1.52 -0.75 12.76
C MET A 93 1.83 -1.88 11.77
N SER A 94 2.71 -2.83 12.11
CA SER A 94 3.00 -3.97 11.21
C SER A 94 1.85 -4.97 11.16
N LEU A 95 1.18 -5.23 12.28
CA LEU A 95 -0.01 -6.10 12.35
C LEU A 95 -1.21 -5.47 11.63
N ALA A 96 -1.46 -4.19 11.89
CA ALA A 96 -2.48 -3.42 11.19
C ALA A 96 -2.17 -3.34 9.70
N ALA A 97 -0.91 -3.18 9.30
CA ALA A 97 -0.51 -3.20 7.91
C ALA A 97 -0.75 -4.56 7.26
N PHE A 98 -0.50 -5.67 7.96
CA PHE A 98 -0.71 -7.03 7.46
C PHE A 98 -2.17 -7.34 7.12
N LEU A 99 -3.11 -6.86 7.93
CA LEU A 99 -4.55 -7.00 7.66
C LEU A 99 -5.15 -5.83 6.87
N GLY A 100 -4.50 -4.66 6.90
CA GLY A 100 -4.98 -3.43 6.28
C GLY A 100 -4.71 -3.39 4.78
N TRP A 101 -3.59 -3.95 4.31
CA TRP A 101 -3.26 -3.93 2.88
C TRP A 101 -4.26 -4.74 2.01
N PRO A 102 -4.78 -5.92 2.39
CA PRO A 102 -5.76 -6.65 1.57
C PRO A 102 -7.13 -5.96 1.56
N VAL A 103 -7.56 -5.42 2.70
CA VAL A 103 -8.83 -4.69 2.83
C VAL A 103 -8.79 -3.41 2.00
N SER A 104 -7.72 -2.63 2.11
CA SER A 104 -7.53 -1.41 1.31
C SER A 104 -7.43 -1.71 -0.19
N THR A 105 -6.80 -2.82 -0.57
CA THR A 105 -6.76 -3.30 -1.96
C THR A 105 -8.17 -3.53 -2.51
N TYR A 106 -9.02 -4.24 -1.76
CA TYR A 106 -10.40 -4.51 -2.19
C TYR A 106 -11.16 -3.21 -2.49
N TYR A 107 -11.10 -2.24 -1.57
CA TYR A 107 -11.78 -0.95 -1.76
C TYR A 107 -11.18 -0.11 -2.88
N MET A 108 -9.86 -0.13 -3.04
CA MET A 108 -9.16 0.53 -4.13
C MET A 108 -9.69 0.08 -5.50
N PHE A 109 -9.84 -1.23 -5.72
CA PHE A 109 -10.42 -1.76 -6.97
C PHE A 109 -11.93 -1.57 -7.07
N HIS A 110 -12.65 -1.64 -5.95
CA HIS A 110 -14.11 -1.46 -5.93
C HIS A 110 -14.53 -0.05 -6.36
N TYR A 111 -13.81 0.98 -5.90
CA TYR A 111 -14.07 2.39 -6.24
C TYR A 111 -13.39 2.84 -7.54
N MET A 112 -12.80 1.92 -8.29
CA MET A 112 -12.17 2.27 -9.56
C MET A 112 -13.24 2.70 -10.58
N PRO A 113 -13.01 3.79 -11.35
CA PRO A 113 -13.96 4.20 -12.37
C PRO A 113 -13.99 3.12 -13.46
N ARG A 114 -15.19 2.64 -13.79
CA ARG A 114 -15.42 1.69 -14.89
C ARG A 114 -15.71 2.43 -16.19
#